data_AF-A0A6I4T325-F1
#
_entry.id   AF-A0A6I4T325-F1
#
_cell.length_a   1.000
_cell.length_b   1.000
_cell.length_c   1.000
_cell.angle_alpha   90.00
_cell.angle_beta   90.00
_cell.angle_gamma   90.00
#
_symmetry.space_group_name_H-M   'P 1'
#
loop_
_entity.id
_entity.type
_entity.pdbx_description
1 polymer ?
#
loop_
_entity_poly.entity_id
_entity_poly.type
_entity_poly.pdbx_seq_one_letter_code
_entity_poly.pdbx_strand_id
1 'polypeptide(L)'
;MPAKGYKWNQLKEYNARLYAKGNQTPWSVLLAGFETACDKLRQFIAAQDEDTLYTSGAHAWTGKWTLGRYAEASGPSHFRSANTYIRKVLRNAK
;
A
#
# COMPACT_ATOMS: atom_id res chain seq x y z
N MET A 1 -12.65 -2.66 -1.91
CA MET A 1 -12.62 -3.49 -0.68
C MET A 1 -11.17 -3.60 -0.23
N PRO A 2 -10.81 -3.36 1.04
CA PRO A 2 -9.40 -3.23 1.48
C PRO A 2 -8.61 -4.55 1.50
N ALA A 3 -9.27 -5.66 1.81
CA ALA A 3 -8.70 -7.01 1.78
C ALA A 3 -9.83 -8.03 1.67
N LYS A 4 -9.52 -9.26 1.23
CA LYS A 4 -10.52 -10.33 1.15
C LYS A 4 -11.11 -10.57 2.55
N GLY A 5 -12.43 -10.44 2.68
CA GLY A 5 -13.14 -10.64 3.94
C GLY A 5 -13.19 -9.42 4.88
N TYR A 6 -12.65 -8.26 4.48
CA TYR A 6 -12.66 -7.04 5.29
C TYR A 6 -13.41 -5.90 4.61
N LYS A 7 -14.24 -5.20 5.38
CA LYS A 7 -14.88 -3.94 4.98
C LYS A 7 -14.02 -2.74 5.36
N TRP A 8 -14.25 -1.59 4.72
CA TRP A 8 -13.52 -0.35 5.00
C TRP A 8 -13.65 0.12 6.46
N ASN A 9 -14.77 -0.15 7.14
CA ASN A 9 -14.95 0.14 8.56
C ASN A 9 -14.19 -0.83 9.50
N GLN A 10 -13.62 -1.92 8.97
CA GLN A 10 -12.85 -2.91 9.74
C GLN A 10 -11.33 -2.71 9.60
N LEU A 11 -10.88 -1.61 9.00
CA LEU A 11 -9.46 -1.33 8.77
C LEU A 11 -8.62 -1.34 10.06
N LYS A 12 -9.17 -0.85 11.18
CA LYS A 12 -8.45 -0.84 12.47
C LYS A 12 -8.11 -2.26 12.92
N GLU A 13 -9.08 -3.17 12.83
CA GLU A 13 -8.90 -4.58 13.22
C GLU A 13 -7.93 -5.29 12.25
N TYR A 14 -8.11 -5.07 10.95
CA TYR A 14 -7.21 -5.61 9.93
C TYR A 14 -5.76 -5.18 10.18
N ASN A 15 -5.53 -3.88 10.40
CA ASN A 15 -4.20 -3.32 10.65
C ASN A 15 -3.59 -3.85 11.96
N ALA A 16 -4.39 -4.04 13.01
CA ALA A 16 -3.88 -4.60 14.27
C ALA A 16 -3.28 -5.99 14.09
N ARG A 17 -3.93 -6.85 13.28
CA ARG A 17 -3.41 -8.18 12.94
C ARG A 17 -2.13 -8.09 12.12
N LEU A 18 -2.08 -7.15 11.16
CA LEU A 18 -0.90 -6.89 10.35
C LEU A 18 0.30 -6.47 11.23
N TYR A 19 0.09 -5.57 12.18
CA TYR A 19 1.13 -5.12 13.11
C TYR A 19 1.58 -6.23 14.06
N ALA A 20 0.65 -7.03 14.59
CA ALA A 20 1.00 -8.16 15.46
C ALA A 20 1.92 -9.17 14.74
N LYS A 21 1.59 -9.50 13.49
CA LYS A 21 2.45 -10.34 12.65
C LYS A 21 3.80 -9.66 12.35
N GLY A 22 3.77 -8.38 12.04
CA GLY A 22 4.98 -7.58 11.78
C GLY A 22 5.94 -7.58 12.98
N ASN A 23 5.43 -7.39 14.20
CA ASN A 23 6.24 -7.38 15.42
C ASN A 23 6.93 -8.71 15.72
N GLN A 24 6.40 -9.83 15.21
CA GLN A 24 6.99 -11.16 15.34
C GLN A 24 7.93 -11.52 14.17
N THR A 25 8.08 -10.63 13.18
CA THR A 25 8.87 -10.87 11.98
C THR A 25 10.20 -10.12 12.07
N PRO A 26 11.35 -10.76 11.75
CA PRO A 26 12.62 -10.06 11.70
C PRO A 26 12.59 -8.88 10.73
N TRP A 27 13.24 -7.78 11.10
CA TRP A 27 13.26 -6.56 10.28
C TRP A 27 13.78 -6.80 8.86
N SER A 28 14.84 -7.60 8.70
CA SER A 28 15.40 -7.94 7.39
C SER A 28 14.38 -8.64 6.47
N VAL A 29 13.52 -9.50 7.04
CA VAL A 29 12.46 -10.20 6.31
C VAL A 29 11.36 -9.23 5.90
N LEU A 30 10.96 -8.32 6.80
CA LEU A 30 9.98 -7.28 6.47
C LEU A 30 10.47 -6.35 5.36
N LEU A 31 11.73 -5.94 5.42
CA LEU A 31 12.35 -5.06 4.43
C LEU A 31 12.43 -5.73 3.06
N ALA A 32 12.93 -6.96 2.99
CA ALA A 32 13.00 -7.72 1.73
C ALA A 32 11.60 -7.95 1.12
N GLY A 33 10.60 -8.23 1.96
CA GLY A 33 9.20 -8.35 1.53
C GLY A 33 8.62 -7.04 1.00
N PHE A 34 8.95 -5.91 1.65
CA PHE A 34 8.55 -4.58 1.20
C PHE A 34 9.19 -4.21 -0.15
N GLU A 35 10.48 -4.45 -0.31
CA GLU A 35 11.21 -4.20 -1.57
C GLU A 35 10.61 -5.04 -2.71
N THR A 36 10.39 -6.32 -2.48
CA THR A 36 9.73 -7.23 -3.43
C THR A 36 8.34 -6.73 -3.83
N ALA A 37 7.55 -6.22 -2.87
CA ALA A 37 6.22 -5.68 -3.15
C ALA A 37 6.29 -4.37 -3.96
N CYS A 38 7.28 -3.52 -3.69
CA CYS A 38 7.53 -2.31 -4.48
C CYS A 38 7.92 -2.64 -5.92
N ASP A 39 8.77 -3.65 -6.14
CA ASP A 39 9.15 -4.09 -7.48
C ASP A 39 7.95 -4.62 -8.26
N LYS A 40 7.10 -5.44 -7.61
CA LYS A 40 5.86 -5.92 -8.22
C LYS A 40 4.94 -4.76 -8.63
N LEU A 41 4.80 -3.74 -7.80
CA LEU A 41 3.99 -2.57 -8.13
C LEU A 41 4.59 -1.80 -9.32
N ARG A 42 5.91 -1.59 -9.35
CA ARG A 42 6.59 -0.94 -10.48
C ARG A 42 6.42 -1.70 -11.78
N GLN A 43 6.65 -3.01 -11.76
CA GLN A 43 6.49 -3.88 -12.93
C GLN A 43 5.04 -3.91 -13.41
N PHE A 44 4.08 -3.98 -12.48
CA PHE A 44 2.66 -3.92 -12.80
C PHE A 44 2.32 -2.63 -13.56
N ILE A 45 2.71 -1.46 -13.04
CA ILE A 45 2.45 -0.17 -13.69
C ILE A 45 3.12 -0.10 -15.07
N ALA A 46 4.39 -0.51 -15.18
CA ALA A 46 5.16 -0.44 -16.42
C ALA A 46 4.62 -1.36 -17.53
N ALA A 47 3.86 -2.39 -17.17
CA ALA A 47 3.25 -3.33 -18.11
C ALA A 47 1.87 -2.89 -18.63
N GLN A 48 1.30 -1.80 -18.11
CA GLN A 48 0.00 -1.28 -18.57
C GLN A 48 0.18 -0.14 -19.57
N ASP A 49 -0.80 0.05 -20.44
CA ASP A 49 -0.93 1.27 -21.25
C ASP A 49 -1.67 2.38 -20.47
N GLU A 50 -1.61 3.60 -21.02
CA GLU A 50 -2.27 4.78 -20.44
C GLU A 50 -3.78 4.59 -20.30
N ASP A 51 -4.45 4.03 -21.31
CA ASP A 51 -5.90 3.82 -21.28
C ASP A 51 -6.29 2.87 -20.15
N THR A 52 -5.54 1.79 -19.93
CA THR A 52 -5.77 0.85 -18.83
C THR A 52 -5.54 1.51 -17.47
N LEU A 53 -4.52 2.35 -17.34
CA LEU A 53 -4.22 3.04 -16.09
C LEU A 53 -5.23 4.14 -15.77
N TYR A 54 -5.74 4.86 -16.77
CA TYR A 54 -6.42 6.14 -16.56
C TYR A 54 -7.87 6.18 -17.05
N THR A 55 -8.42 5.09 -17.59
CA THR A 55 -9.86 4.98 -17.85
C THR A 55 -10.64 4.73 -16.56
N SER A 56 -11.50 5.67 -16.19
CA SER A 56 -12.40 5.51 -15.05
C SER A 56 -13.49 4.48 -15.33
N GLY A 57 -13.86 3.66 -14.34
CA GLY A 57 -14.91 2.66 -14.51
C GLY A 57 -14.50 1.41 -15.29
N ALA A 58 -13.27 1.33 -15.81
CA ALA A 58 -12.74 0.15 -16.50
C ALA A 58 -12.70 -1.11 -15.61
N HIS A 59 -12.62 -0.92 -14.29
CA HIS A 59 -12.62 -2.00 -13.32
C HIS A 59 -13.73 -1.81 -12.29
N ALA A 60 -14.70 -2.72 -12.25
CA ALA A 60 -15.88 -2.57 -11.37
C ALA A 60 -15.53 -2.39 -9.88
N TRP A 61 -14.41 -2.97 -9.43
CA TRP A 61 -13.97 -2.88 -8.04
C TRP A 61 -13.29 -1.55 -7.67
N THR A 62 -12.83 -0.78 -8.65
CA THR A 62 -12.16 0.52 -8.40
C THR A 62 -13.16 1.65 -8.17
N GLY A 63 -14.44 1.43 -8.50
CA GLY A 63 -15.48 2.46 -8.41
C GLY A 63 -15.15 3.63 -9.33
N LYS A 64 -15.13 4.85 -8.78
CA LYS A 64 -14.79 6.07 -9.56
C LYS A 64 -13.30 6.28 -9.79
N TRP A 65 -12.43 5.53 -9.08
CA TRP A 65 -10.99 5.72 -9.19
C TRP A 65 -10.44 4.93 -10.36
N THR A 66 -9.44 5.52 -11.04
CA THR A 66 -8.66 4.82 -12.06
C THR A 66 -7.68 3.85 -11.42
N LEU A 67 -7.17 2.91 -12.19
CA LEU A 67 -6.15 1.97 -11.71
C LEU A 67 -4.86 2.70 -11.30
N GLY A 68 -4.45 3.70 -12.09
CA GLY A 68 -3.33 4.59 -11.79
C GLY A 68 -3.50 5.32 -10.45
N ARG A 69 -4.72 5.74 -10.10
CA ARG A 69 -5.00 6.36 -8.80
C ARG A 69 -4.84 5.36 -7.64
N TYR A 70 -5.25 4.11 -7.82
CA TYR A 70 -4.98 3.05 -6.84
C TYR A 70 -3.48 2.76 -6.68
N ALA A 71 -2.73 2.76 -7.78
CA ALA A 71 -1.28 2.58 -7.76
C ALA A 71 -0.57 3.73 -7.02
N GLU A 72 -0.96 4.98 -7.30
CA GLU A 72 -0.43 6.16 -6.62
C GLU A 72 -0.73 6.15 -5.11
N ALA A 73 -1.97 5.79 -4.75
CA ALA A 73 -2.38 5.65 -3.37
C ALA A 73 -1.57 4.55 -2.67
N SER A 74 -1.39 3.39 -3.31
CA SER A 74 -0.70 2.23 -2.74
C SER A 74 0.83 2.36 -2.66
N GLY A 75 1.42 3.25 -3.46
CA GLY A 75 2.86 3.51 -3.47
C GLY A 75 3.23 4.89 -2.91
N PRO A 76 3.56 5.87 -3.78
CA PRO A 76 4.22 7.12 -3.39
C PRO A 76 3.44 7.91 -2.33
N SER A 77 2.10 7.91 -2.36
CA SER A 77 1.30 8.65 -1.37
C SER A 77 1.44 8.07 0.03
N HIS A 78 1.34 6.73 0.20
CA HIS A 78 1.58 6.10 1.49
C HIS A 78 3.04 6.20 1.93
N PHE A 79 4.00 6.13 1.01
CA PHE A 79 5.42 6.24 1.36
C PHE A 79 5.76 7.60 1.95
N ARG A 80 5.20 8.69 1.42
CA ARG A 80 5.37 10.05 1.98
C ARG A 80 4.81 10.16 3.40
N SER A 81 3.62 9.61 3.63
CA SER A 81 2.99 9.59 4.96
C SER A 81 3.81 8.78 5.97
N ALA A 82 4.24 7.57 5.58
CA ALA A 82 5.07 6.70 6.40
C ALA A 82 6.42 7.34 6.73
N ASN A 83 7.09 7.95 5.75
CA ASN A 83 8.36 8.64 5.97
C ASN A 83 8.22 9.80 6.98
N THR A 84 7.14 10.57 6.87
CA THR A 84 6.83 11.67 7.81
C THR A 84 6.66 11.13 9.23
N TYR A 85 5.92 10.04 9.39
CA TYR A 85 5.71 9.39 10.68
C TYR A 85 7.02 8.85 11.27
N ILE A 86 7.81 8.11 10.49
CA ILE A 86 9.09 7.53 10.94
C ILE A 86 10.04 8.63 11.40
N ARG A 87 10.18 9.71 10.62
CA ARG A 87 11.02 10.86 11.01
C ARG A 87 10.57 11.50 12.32
N LYS A 88 9.26 11.62 12.54
CA LYS A 88 8.70 12.12 13.80
C LYS A 88 9.07 11.21 14.98
N VAL A 89 8.93 9.89 14.81
CA VAL A 89 9.27 8.92 15.86
C VAL A 89 10.76 8.96 16.19
N LEU A 90 11.64 8.94 15.17
CA LEU A 90 13.09 8.97 15.35
C LEU A 90 13.58 10.26 16.04
N ARG A 91 12.94 11.40 15.76
CA ARG A 91 13.24 12.66 16.45
C ARG A 91 12.87 12.63 17.93
N ASN A 92 11.76 12.00 18.27
CA ASN A 92 11.25 11.92 19.64
C ASN A 92 11.89 10.80 20.48
N ALA A 93 12.63 9.88 19.84
CA ALA A 93 13.35 8.80 20.50
C ALA A 93 14.77 9.22 20.96
N LYS A 94 15.21 10.43 20.61
CA LYS A 94 16.37 11.10 21.17
C LYS A 94 15.97 11.86 22.42
#